data_AF-A0A382PQQ0-F1
#
_entry.id   AF-A0A382PQQ0-F1
#
_cell.length_a   1.000
_cell.length_b   1.000
_cell.length_c   1.000
_cell.angle_alpha   90.00
_cell.angle_beta   90.00
_cell.angle_gamma   90.00
#
_symmetry.space_group_name_H-M   'P 1'
#
loop_
_entity.id
_entity.type
_entity.pdbx_description
1 polymer ?
#
loop_
_entity_poly.entity_id
_entity_poly.type
_entity_poly.pdbx_seq_one_letter_code
_entity_poly.pdbx_strand_id
1 'polypeptide(L)'
;VLAVDPSSPLTGGAILGDRVRMAEATASGVFIRSMATRGHSGGLALAVPGMVRVLELAGFDPVVVETVGVGQVEVDVASAADTVLVVVTPGMGDAVQANKAGLLEVADLFAVNKSDRPDAASVRRDLELMLDLSDLTGHGRRRQDTRTDRWSRPAVVSTVATTGVGVDELANAIDAHLVGLDAAGTLVARREGRWRAEVRSHVDHLLLEASRGVVSGLSAGMGAPAAVARELAAGLVGGPEGDR
;
A
#
# COMPACT_ATOMS: atom_id res chain seq x y z
N VAL A 1 -3.77 -6.10 -13.03
CA VAL A 1 -4.26 -5.05 -12.11
C VAL A 1 -5.11 -5.67 -11.01
N LEU A 2 -4.71 -5.46 -9.76
CA LEU A 2 -5.48 -5.77 -8.57
C LEU A 2 -6.02 -4.46 -7.98
N ALA A 3 -7.31 -4.22 -8.12
CA ALA A 3 -7.95 -3.02 -7.58
C ALA A 3 -8.49 -3.34 -6.17
N VAL A 4 -7.97 -2.67 -5.15
CA VAL A 4 -8.24 -2.96 -3.74
C VAL A 4 -9.20 -1.90 -3.21
N ASP A 5 -10.41 -2.33 -2.86
CA ASP A 5 -11.47 -1.48 -2.29
C ASP A 5 -11.71 -1.86 -0.82
N PRO A 6 -11.68 -0.90 0.12
CA PRO A 6 -12.15 -1.16 1.48
C PRO A 6 -13.58 -1.70 1.46
N SER A 7 -13.83 -2.76 2.22
CA SER A 7 -15.19 -3.26 2.38
C SER A 7 -16.05 -2.26 3.14
N SER A 8 -17.30 -2.10 2.71
CA SER A 8 -18.29 -1.31 3.46
C SER A 8 -18.38 -1.85 4.89
N PRO A 9 -18.20 -0.99 5.90
CA PRO A 9 -18.37 -1.38 7.31
C PRO A 9 -19.80 -1.86 7.61
N LEU A 10 -20.77 -1.44 6.80
CA LEU A 10 -22.21 -1.70 7.03
C LEU A 10 -22.72 -2.90 6.25
N THR A 11 -22.27 -3.10 5.00
CA THR A 11 -22.81 -4.15 4.11
C THR A 11 -21.81 -5.26 3.79
N GLY A 12 -20.52 -5.08 4.15
CA GLY A 12 -19.45 -6.04 3.83
C GLY A 12 -19.12 -6.14 2.32
N GLY A 13 -19.85 -5.43 1.47
CA GLY A 13 -19.62 -5.37 0.02
C GLY A 13 -18.52 -4.38 -0.35
N ALA A 14 -17.89 -4.60 -1.50
CA ALA A 14 -17.06 -3.63 -2.20
C ALA A 14 -17.82 -3.15 -3.45
N ILE A 15 -17.68 -1.88 -3.82
CA ILE A 15 -18.24 -1.37 -5.07
C ILE A 15 -17.28 -1.82 -6.16
N LEU A 16 -17.54 -2.99 -6.74
CA LEU A 16 -16.75 -3.64 -7.80
C LEU A 16 -16.87 -2.89 -9.16
N GLY A 17 -16.70 -1.57 -9.16
CA GLY A 17 -16.89 -0.67 -10.31
C GLY A 17 -15.65 -0.52 -11.20
N ASP A 18 -14.49 -1.06 -10.81
CA ASP A 18 -13.21 -0.76 -11.48
C ASP A 18 -13.10 -1.33 -12.89
N ARG A 19 -13.78 -2.46 -13.17
CA ARG A 19 -13.78 -3.03 -14.51
C ARG A 19 -14.49 -2.16 -15.54
N VAL A 20 -15.50 -1.39 -15.11
CA VAL A 20 -16.20 -0.45 -15.99
C VAL A 20 -15.30 0.74 -16.32
N ARG A 21 -14.44 1.17 -15.39
CA ARG A 21 -13.46 2.26 -15.60
C ARG A 21 -12.32 1.87 -16.55
N MET A 22 -12.02 0.57 -16.67
CA MET A 22 -10.87 0.05 -17.41
C MET A 22 -11.26 -0.93 -18.54
N ALA A 23 -12.39 -0.67 -19.20
CA ALA A 23 -12.92 -1.54 -20.27
C ALA A 23 -11.93 -1.70 -21.44
N GLU A 24 -11.32 -0.60 -21.88
CA GLU A 24 -10.33 -0.61 -22.98
C GLU A 24 -9.08 -1.43 -22.63
N ALA A 25 -8.57 -1.30 -21.39
CA ALA A 25 -7.43 -2.09 -20.93
C ALA A 25 -7.74 -3.59 -20.93
N THR A 26 -8.95 -3.96 -20.47
CA THR A 26 -9.40 -5.36 -20.48
C THR A 26 -9.46 -5.92 -21.91
N ALA A 27 -9.95 -5.13 -22.87
CA ALA A 27 -10.00 -5.52 -24.28
C ALA A 27 -8.60 -5.73 -24.90
N SER A 28 -7.59 -5.02 -24.38
CA SER A 28 -6.19 -5.13 -24.79
C SER A 28 -5.41 -6.25 -24.09
N GLY A 29 -6.08 -7.15 -23.36
CA GLY A 29 -5.46 -8.31 -22.72
C GLY A 29 -4.99 -8.07 -21.28
N VAL A 30 -5.31 -6.93 -20.67
CA VAL A 30 -4.99 -6.66 -19.25
C VAL A 30 -5.93 -7.46 -18.35
N PHE A 31 -5.36 -8.29 -17.47
CA PHE A 31 -6.12 -8.98 -16.44
C PHE A 31 -6.45 -8.04 -15.28
N ILE A 32 -7.74 -7.86 -14.98
CA ILE A 32 -8.23 -6.96 -13.92
C ILE A 32 -9.11 -7.70 -12.92
N ARG A 33 -8.73 -7.63 -11.64
CA ARG A 33 -9.48 -8.22 -10.53
C ARG A 33 -9.65 -7.22 -9.40
N SER A 34 -10.90 -6.88 -9.09
CA SER A 34 -11.21 -6.13 -7.88
C SER A 34 -11.20 -7.05 -6.66
N MET A 35 -10.72 -6.54 -5.53
CA MET A 35 -10.53 -7.26 -4.28
C MET A 35 -11.03 -6.40 -3.12
N ALA A 36 -11.91 -6.97 -2.31
CA ALA A 36 -12.40 -6.34 -1.09
C ALA A 36 -11.51 -6.68 0.11
N THR A 37 -11.30 -5.74 1.04
CA THR A 37 -10.54 -6.00 2.29
C THR A 37 -11.20 -6.99 3.25
N ARG A 38 -12.52 -7.20 3.12
CA ARG A 38 -13.39 -8.12 3.89
C ARG A 38 -13.29 -7.94 5.41
N GLY A 39 -13.19 -6.70 5.86
CA GLY A 39 -13.10 -6.39 7.29
C GLY A 39 -11.76 -6.77 7.92
N HIS A 40 -10.74 -7.03 7.10
CA HIS A 40 -9.36 -7.09 7.56
C HIS A 40 -8.96 -5.72 8.14
N SER A 41 -8.29 -5.74 9.29
CA SER A 41 -7.88 -4.53 10.01
C SER A 41 -6.76 -3.76 9.30
N GLY A 42 -6.01 -4.43 8.43
CA GLY A 42 -5.13 -3.78 7.46
C GLY A 42 -5.92 -3.32 6.23
N GLY A 43 -5.63 -2.13 5.74
CA GLY A 43 -6.20 -1.54 4.53
C GLY A 43 -5.98 -2.37 3.26
N LEU A 44 -5.02 -3.31 3.26
CA LEU A 44 -4.86 -4.28 2.19
C LEU A 44 -5.61 -5.58 2.52
N ALA A 45 -6.37 -6.12 1.56
CA ALA A 45 -6.98 -7.45 1.74
C ALA A 45 -5.87 -8.50 1.94
N LEU A 46 -6.03 -9.37 2.95
CA LEU A 46 -5.05 -10.41 3.30
C LEU A 46 -4.63 -11.28 2.10
N ALA A 47 -5.50 -11.42 1.10
CA ALA A 47 -5.24 -12.20 -0.10
C ALA A 47 -4.40 -11.49 -1.18
N VAL A 48 -4.16 -10.17 -1.10
CA VAL A 48 -3.46 -9.43 -2.18
C VAL A 48 -2.03 -9.92 -2.38
N PRO A 49 -1.17 -10.04 -1.35
CA PRO A 49 0.21 -10.50 -1.56
C PRO A 49 0.26 -11.90 -2.18
N GLY A 50 -0.63 -12.81 -1.78
CA GLY A 50 -0.79 -14.12 -2.40
C GLY A 50 -1.21 -14.06 -3.86
N MET A 51 -2.14 -13.16 -4.20
CA MET A 51 -2.57 -12.95 -5.59
C MET A 51 -1.45 -12.36 -6.46
N VAL A 52 -0.63 -11.45 -5.92
CA VAL A 52 0.55 -10.93 -6.62
C VAL A 52 1.46 -12.09 -7.03
N ARG A 53 1.81 -12.98 -6.09
CA ARG A 53 2.63 -14.18 -6.40
C ARG A 53 2.00 -15.09 -7.44
N VAL A 54 0.68 -15.30 -7.39
CA VAL A 54 -0.03 -16.11 -8.39
C VAL A 54 0.07 -15.49 -9.78
N LEU A 55 -0.08 -14.16 -9.88
CA LEU A 55 0.01 -13.44 -11.14
C LEU A 55 1.45 -13.45 -11.69
N GLU A 56 2.45 -13.24 -10.83
CA GLU A 56 3.86 -13.36 -11.20
C GLU A 56 4.17 -14.77 -11.75
N LEU A 57 3.74 -15.84 -11.06
CA LEU A 57 3.91 -17.22 -11.51
C LEU A 57 3.13 -17.55 -12.80
N ALA A 58 2.04 -16.83 -13.06
CA ALA A 58 1.28 -16.95 -14.30
C ALA A 58 1.88 -16.14 -15.46
N GLY A 59 3.01 -15.46 -15.25
CA GLY A 59 3.73 -14.70 -16.27
C GLY A 59 3.21 -13.29 -16.50
N PHE A 60 2.41 -12.74 -15.58
CA PHE A 60 2.00 -11.34 -15.64
C PHE A 60 3.12 -10.44 -15.11
N ASP A 61 3.57 -9.51 -15.95
CA ASP A 61 4.56 -8.49 -15.62
C ASP A 61 4.26 -7.21 -16.43
N PRO A 62 4.00 -6.05 -15.80
CA PRO A 62 3.97 -5.82 -14.35
C PRO A 62 2.65 -6.23 -13.67
N VAL A 63 2.71 -6.46 -12.35
CA VAL A 63 1.52 -6.58 -11.49
C VAL A 63 1.24 -5.24 -10.79
N VAL A 64 0.22 -4.53 -11.26
CA VAL A 64 -0.23 -3.27 -10.65
C VAL A 64 -1.25 -3.53 -9.54
N VAL A 65 -1.02 -2.96 -8.34
CA VAL A 65 -1.97 -2.91 -7.23
C VAL A 65 -2.46 -1.46 -7.06
N GLU A 66 -3.76 -1.22 -7.24
CA GLU A 66 -4.39 0.10 -7.13
C GLU A 66 -5.25 0.14 -5.86
N THR A 67 -5.19 1.24 -5.09
CA THR A 67 -6.17 1.52 -4.03
C THR A 67 -7.36 2.27 -4.59
N VAL A 68 -8.57 1.84 -4.24
CA VAL A 68 -9.79 2.59 -4.52
C VAL A 68 -9.93 3.61 -3.39
N GLY A 69 -9.48 4.84 -3.66
CA GLY A 69 -9.24 5.88 -2.67
C GLY A 69 -10.42 6.18 -1.76
N VAL A 70 -10.32 5.73 -0.51
CA VAL A 70 -10.96 6.26 0.72
C VAL A 70 -10.34 5.54 1.93
N GLY A 71 -9.71 6.29 2.85
CA GLY A 71 -9.20 5.77 4.14
C GLY A 71 -7.70 5.47 4.16
N GLN A 72 -7.13 5.19 5.34
CA GLN A 72 -5.68 5.01 5.63
C GLN A 72 -5.04 3.75 4.99
N VAL A 73 -5.53 3.32 3.82
CA VAL A 73 -5.13 2.12 3.11
C VAL A 73 -3.81 2.30 2.36
N GLU A 74 -3.40 3.54 2.14
CA GLU A 74 -2.26 3.88 1.27
C GLU A 74 -0.93 3.38 1.83
N VAL A 75 -0.77 3.36 3.16
CA VAL A 75 0.45 2.85 3.82
C VAL A 75 0.57 1.34 3.68
N ASP A 76 -0.54 0.62 3.74
CA ASP A 76 -0.53 -0.84 3.65
C ASP A 76 -0.24 -1.33 2.23
N VAL A 77 -0.72 -0.62 1.22
CA VAL A 77 -0.37 -0.93 -0.18
C VAL A 77 1.10 -0.68 -0.48
N ALA A 78 1.67 0.36 0.12
CA ALA A 78 3.11 0.61 0.00
C ALA A 78 3.96 -0.55 0.55
N SER A 79 3.46 -1.28 1.54
CA SER A 79 4.14 -2.46 2.09
C SER A 79 4.08 -3.71 1.18
N ALA A 80 3.24 -3.69 0.14
CA ALA A 80 3.02 -4.84 -0.74
C ALA A 80 3.68 -4.69 -2.13
N ALA A 81 4.26 -3.54 -2.47
CA ALA A 81 4.83 -3.26 -3.79
C ALA A 81 6.37 -3.08 -3.75
N ASP A 82 7.03 -3.37 -4.87
CA ASP A 82 8.46 -3.05 -5.04
C ASP A 82 8.68 -1.54 -5.27
N THR A 83 7.76 -0.92 -6.03
CA THR A 83 7.73 0.51 -6.36
C THR A 83 6.36 1.10 -6.01
N VAL A 84 6.34 2.19 -5.27
CA VAL A 84 5.11 2.91 -4.89
C VAL A 84 4.98 4.20 -5.70
N LEU A 85 3.96 4.26 -6.56
CA LEU A 85 3.60 5.45 -7.32
C LEU A 85 2.45 6.19 -6.65
N VAL A 86 2.64 7.46 -6.32
CA VAL A 86 1.56 8.35 -5.88
C VAL A 86 1.12 9.25 -7.03
N VAL A 87 -0.15 9.15 -7.41
CA VAL A 87 -0.74 10.01 -8.44
C VAL A 87 -1.44 11.18 -7.77
N VAL A 88 -0.98 12.40 -8.05
CA VAL A 88 -1.59 13.65 -7.61
C VAL A 88 -2.21 14.39 -8.79
N THR A 89 -3.26 15.16 -8.54
CA THR A 89 -3.87 16.02 -9.57
C THR A 89 -3.95 17.47 -9.11
N PRO A 90 -3.95 18.44 -10.04
CA PRO A 90 -4.22 19.83 -9.73
C PRO A 90 -5.57 20.01 -9.02
N GLY A 91 -5.61 20.90 -8.01
CA GLY A 91 -6.75 21.08 -7.11
C GLY A 91 -6.82 20.12 -5.91
N MET A 92 -5.89 19.17 -5.77
CA MET A 92 -5.82 18.25 -4.62
C MET A 92 -5.05 18.85 -3.41
N GLY A 93 -4.66 20.13 -3.47
CA GLY A 93 -3.72 20.78 -2.54
C GLY A 93 -4.01 20.54 -1.06
N ASP A 94 -5.27 20.71 -0.63
CA ASP A 94 -5.65 20.52 0.78
C ASP A 94 -5.61 19.04 1.21
N ALA A 95 -5.94 18.11 0.30
CA ALA A 95 -5.91 16.68 0.57
C ALA A 95 -4.48 16.13 0.59
N VAL A 96 -3.59 16.62 -0.28
CA VAL A 96 -2.15 16.30 -0.24
C VAL A 96 -1.51 16.87 1.02
N GLN A 97 -1.90 18.08 1.45
CA GLN A 97 -1.44 18.68 2.70
C GLN A 97 -1.99 17.98 3.94
N ALA A 98 -3.20 17.43 3.90
CA ALA A 98 -3.79 16.66 5.01
C ALA A 98 -3.12 15.29 5.20
N ASN A 99 -2.67 14.64 4.10
CA ASN A 99 -1.99 13.34 4.11
C ASN A 99 -0.44 13.44 4.03
N LYS A 100 0.09 14.64 4.29
CA LYS A 100 1.47 15.07 3.96
C LYS A 100 2.60 14.26 4.58
N ALA A 101 2.40 13.65 5.75
CA ALA A 101 3.40 12.76 6.33
C ALA A 101 3.36 11.37 5.67
N GLY A 102 2.21 10.71 5.69
CA GLY A 102 2.08 9.33 5.21
C GLY A 102 2.39 9.13 3.73
N LEU A 103 1.86 9.98 2.84
CA LEU A 103 2.03 9.78 1.38
C LEU A 103 3.44 10.12 0.89
N LEU A 104 4.02 11.21 1.41
CA LEU A 104 5.39 11.61 1.05
C LEU A 104 6.43 10.61 1.55
N GLU A 105 6.17 9.97 2.69
CA GLU A 105 7.06 8.95 3.24
C GLU A 105 7.00 7.64 2.46
N VAL A 106 5.85 7.26 1.90
CA VAL A 106 5.71 5.95 1.24
C VAL A 106 6.07 5.95 -0.23
N ALA A 107 5.99 7.10 -0.91
CA ALA A 107 6.17 7.21 -2.35
C ALA A 107 7.62 6.99 -2.79
N ASP A 108 7.80 6.17 -3.82
CA ASP A 108 9.05 6.08 -4.57
C ASP A 108 9.03 7.01 -5.80
N LEU A 109 7.84 7.25 -6.36
CA LEU A 109 7.61 8.16 -7.48
C LEU A 109 6.30 8.94 -7.30
N PHE A 110 6.23 10.09 -7.96
CA PHE A 110 5.02 10.88 -8.10
C PHE A 110 4.66 11.10 -9.57
N ALA A 111 3.38 10.97 -9.87
CA ALA A 111 2.80 11.43 -11.13
C ALA A 111 1.87 12.61 -10.87
N VAL A 112 2.18 13.78 -11.43
CA VAL A 112 1.26 14.92 -11.48
C VAL A 112 0.39 14.77 -12.72
N ASN A 113 -0.75 14.09 -12.56
CA ASN A 113 -1.70 13.82 -13.65
C ASN A 113 -2.65 15.00 -13.90
N LYS A 114 -3.19 15.11 -15.12
CA LYS A 114 -3.90 16.29 -15.64
C LYS A 114 -3.00 17.51 -15.73
N SER A 115 -1.78 17.31 -16.21
CA SER A 115 -0.77 18.37 -16.32
C SER A 115 -1.08 19.42 -17.38
N ASP A 116 -2.13 19.20 -18.18
CA ASP A 116 -2.73 20.16 -19.11
C ASP A 116 -3.51 21.28 -18.39
N ARG A 117 -3.80 21.14 -17.09
CA ARG A 117 -4.52 22.16 -16.32
C ARG A 117 -3.61 23.31 -15.87
N PRO A 118 -4.14 24.56 -15.78
CA PRO A 118 -3.32 25.75 -15.48
C PRO A 118 -2.54 25.68 -14.15
N ASP A 119 -3.10 24.99 -13.16
CA ASP A 119 -2.57 24.87 -11.80
C ASP A 119 -1.54 23.73 -11.63
N ALA A 120 -1.34 22.89 -12.65
CA ALA A 120 -0.45 21.73 -12.57
C ALA A 120 1.02 22.08 -12.31
N ALA A 121 1.51 23.15 -12.95
CA ALA A 121 2.87 23.61 -12.74
C ALA A 121 3.11 24.06 -11.29
N SER A 122 2.10 24.62 -10.63
CA SER A 122 2.21 24.99 -9.22
C SER A 122 2.26 23.76 -8.33
N VAL A 123 1.37 22.80 -8.53
CA VAL A 123 1.35 21.55 -7.74
C VAL A 123 2.66 20.79 -7.86
N ARG A 124 3.24 20.72 -9.06
CA ARG A 124 4.57 20.11 -9.25
C ARG A 124 5.64 20.83 -8.44
N ARG A 125 5.71 22.17 -8.52
CA ARG A 125 6.70 22.96 -7.76
C ARG A 125 6.53 22.78 -6.26
N ASP A 126 5.30 22.82 -5.76
CA ASP A 126 5.01 22.66 -4.34
C ASP A 126 5.43 21.27 -3.85
N LEU A 127 5.16 20.24 -4.64
CA LEU A 127 5.59 18.87 -4.35
C LEU A 127 7.12 18.74 -4.35
N GLU A 128 7.80 19.31 -5.35
CA GLU A 128 9.26 19.33 -5.41
C GLU A 128 9.86 20.00 -4.17
N LEU A 129 9.33 21.16 -3.75
CA LEU A 129 9.74 21.86 -2.53
C LEU A 129 9.48 21.05 -1.26
N MET A 130 8.35 20.35 -1.17
CA MET A 130 8.04 19.49 -0.02
C MET A 130 9.05 18.34 0.09
N LEU A 131 9.42 17.72 -1.04
CA LEU A 131 10.45 16.68 -1.06
C LEU A 131 11.81 17.23 -0.61
N ASP A 132 12.20 18.40 -1.11
CA ASP A 132 13.45 19.06 -0.70
C ASP A 132 13.48 19.38 0.81
N LEU A 133 12.36 19.81 1.38
CA LEU A 133 12.25 20.09 2.82
C LEU A 133 12.24 18.82 3.67
N SER A 134 11.57 17.76 3.22
CA SER A 134 11.60 16.46 3.90
C SER A 134 13.01 15.89 3.97
N ASP A 135 13.81 16.10 2.92
CA ASP A 135 15.22 15.69 2.86
C ASP A 135 16.05 16.46 3.90
N LEU A 136 15.87 17.79 4.00
CA LEU A 136 16.60 18.64 4.95
C LEU A 136 16.23 18.38 6.41
N THR A 137 14.97 18.07 6.68
CA THR A 137 14.45 17.87 8.05
C THR A 137 14.64 16.45 8.57
N GLY A 138 15.18 15.53 7.76
CA GLY A 138 15.40 14.13 8.14
C GLY A 138 14.11 13.31 8.31
N HIS A 139 12.96 13.88 7.93
CA HIS A 139 11.66 13.20 7.92
C HIS A 139 11.40 12.46 6.61
N GLY A 140 12.16 12.75 5.55
CA GLY A 140 12.26 11.83 4.44
C GLY A 140 12.77 10.49 4.96
N ARG A 141 12.10 9.38 4.61
CA ARG A 141 12.55 7.99 4.86
C ARG A 141 14.03 7.85 4.55
N ARG A 142 14.95 8.05 5.51
CA ARG A 142 16.38 7.75 5.34
C ARG A 142 16.45 6.26 5.06
N ARG A 143 16.31 5.87 3.80
CA ARG A 143 16.59 4.55 3.28
C ARG A 143 18.10 4.49 3.36
N GLN A 144 18.57 4.12 4.54
CA GLN A 144 19.96 4.00 4.88
C GLN A 144 20.52 2.86 4.02
N ASP A 145 20.92 3.20 2.79
CA ASP A 145 21.92 2.40 2.11
C ASP A 145 23.21 2.61 2.88
N THR A 146 23.48 1.65 3.77
CA THR A 146 24.69 1.57 4.60
C THR A 146 25.99 1.57 3.79
N ARG A 147 25.94 1.52 2.45
CA ARG A 147 27.11 1.48 1.57
C ARG A 147 27.30 2.71 0.68
N THR A 148 26.29 3.54 0.39
CA THR A 148 26.45 4.66 -0.56
C THR A 148 25.98 6.04 -0.09
N ASP A 149 25.35 6.17 1.08
CA ASP A 149 24.92 7.47 1.66
C ASP A 149 24.14 8.39 0.69
N ARG A 150 23.53 7.80 -0.36
CA ARG A 150 22.77 8.53 -1.37
C ARG A 150 21.30 8.25 -1.22
N TRP A 151 20.64 9.21 -0.60
CA TRP A 151 19.21 9.42 -0.76
C TRP A 151 18.86 9.53 -2.26
N SER A 152 17.98 8.65 -2.76
CA SER A 152 17.38 8.83 -4.09
C SER A 152 16.06 9.58 -3.92
N ARG A 153 16.07 10.86 -4.28
CA ARG A 153 14.88 11.71 -4.32
C ARG A 153 13.81 11.07 -5.22
N PRO A 154 12.55 10.93 -4.77
CA PRO A 154 11.46 10.44 -5.60
C PRO A 154 11.33 11.25 -6.89
N ALA A 155 11.22 10.57 -8.03
CA ALA A 155 11.00 11.22 -9.31
C ALA A 155 9.58 11.82 -9.39
N VAL A 156 9.45 13.02 -9.95
CA VAL A 156 8.16 13.68 -10.18
C VAL A 156 7.93 13.83 -11.69
N VAL A 157 6.95 13.10 -12.23
CA VAL A 157 6.64 13.07 -13.66
C VAL A 157 5.28 13.72 -13.91
N SER A 158 5.20 14.62 -14.89
CA SER A 158 3.94 15.25 -15.30
C SER A 158 3.25 14.39 -16.36
N THR A 159 1.96 14.13 -16.21
CA THR A 159 1.19 13.25 -17.11
C THR A 159 -0.18 13.82 -17.47
N VAL A 160 -0.69 13.41 -18.64
CA VAL A 160 -2.09 13.59 -19.06
C VAL A 160 -2.61 12.22 -19.47
N ALA A 161 -3.19 11.48 -18.53
CA ALA A 161 -3.60 10.09 -18.74
C ALA A 161 -4.58 9.90 -19.91
N THR A 162 -5.42 10.91 -20.21
CA THR A 162 -6.41 10.84 -21.30
C THR A 162 -5.81 10.98 -22.69
N THR A 163 -4.63 11.59 -22.82
CA THR A 163 -3.93 11.74 -24.11
C THR A 163 -2.66 10.91 -24.20
N GLY A 164 -2.24 10.28 -23.10
CA GLY A 164 -1.02 9.48 -23.00
C GLY A 164 0.25 10.29 -22.81
N VAL A 165 0.18 11.63 -22.79
CA VAL A 165 1.37 12.47 -22.59
C VAL A 165 2.01 12.17 -21.22
N GLY A 166 3.33 11.95 -21.19
CA GLY A 166 4.07 11.68 -19.97
C GLY A 166 4.02 10.22 -19.48
N VAL A 167 3.21 9.36 -20.11
CA VAL A 167 3.01 7.97 -19.65
C VAL A 167 4.25 7.12 -19.91
N ASP A 168 4.90 7.29 -21.07
CA ASP A 168 6.15 6.58 -21.39
C ASP A 168 7.30 7.04 -20.48
N GLU A 169 7.39 8.34 -20.19
CA GLU A 169 8.36 8.88 -19.24
C GLU A 169 8.13 8.35 -17.82
N LEU A 170 6.87 8.19 -17.42
CA LEU A 170 6.52 7.60 -16.13
C LEU A 170 6.91 6.11 -16.08
N ALA A 171 6.63 5.35 -17.13
CA ALA A 171 7.03 3.95 -17.23
C ALA A 171 8.56 3.79 -17.14
N ASN A 172 9.31 4.60 -17.89
CA ASN A 172 10.77 4.61 -17.83
C ASN A 172 11.30 4.97 -16.42
N ALA A 173 10.64 5.89 -15.72
CA ALA A 173 11.03 6.24 -14.35
C ALA A 173 10.78 5.09 -13.36
N ILE A 174 9.69 4.33 -13.53
CA ILE A 174 9.39 3.12 -12.73
C ILE A 174 10.46 2.05 -12.97
N ASP A 175 10.81 1.80 -14.23
CA ASP A 175 11.84 0.82 -14.60
C ASP A 175 13.21 1.23 -14.05
N ALA A 176 13.58 2.51 -14.19
CA ALA A 176 14.82 3.04 -13.66
C ALA A 176 14.90 2.92 -12.14
N HIS A 177 13.79 3.14 -11.42
CA HIS A 177 13.73 2.92 -9.98
C HIS A 177 13.97 1.44 -9.64
N LEU A 178 13.29 0.51 -10.33
CA LEU A 178 13.46 -0.92 -10.08
C LEU A 178 14.90 -1.39 -10.34
N VAL A 179 15.51 -0.96 -11.44
CA VAL A 179 16.93 -1.22 -11.75
C VAL A 179 17.84 -0.64 -10.67
N GLY A 180 17.56 0.57 -10.19
CA GLY A 180 18.29 1.20 -9.10
C GLY A 180 18.21 0.42 -7.80
N LEU A 181 17.03 -0.12 -7.46
CA LEU A 181 16.86 -0.96 -6.27
C LEU A 181 17.67 -2.25 -6.33
N ASP A 182 17.69 -2.89 -7.49
CA ASP A 182 18.44 -4.12 -7.72
C ASP A 182 19.95 -3.88 -7.68
N ALA A 183 20.43 -2.86 -8.38
CA ALA A 183 21.85 -2.47 -8.38
C ALA A 183 22.36 -2.09 -6.97
N ALA A 184 21.51 -1.48 -6.15
CA ALA A 184 21.82 -1.16 -4.76
C ALA A 184 21.65 -2.36 -3.80
N GLY A 185 21.15 -3.52 -4.27
CA GLY A 185 20.85 -4.69 -3.44
C GLY A 185 19.68 -4.49 -2.46
N THR A 186 18.96 -3.37 -2.57
CA THR A 186 17.87 -3.01 -1.65
C THR A 186 16.55 -3.69 -2.04
N LEU A 187 16.41 -4.17 -3.28
CA LEU A 187 15.22 -4.89 -3.75
C LEU A 187 14.96 -6.16 -2.93
N VAL A 188 16.00 -6.96 -2.69
CA VAL A 188 15.90 -8.18 -1.87
C VAL A 188 15.46 -7.84 -0.44
N ALA A 189 16.11 -6.86 0.18
CA ALA A 189 15.75 -6.41 1.53
C ALA A 189 14.31 -5.88 1.62
N ARG A 190 13.83 -5.13 0.60
CA ARG A 190 12.43 -4.71 0.51
C ARG A 190 11.51 -5.92 0.49
N ARG A 191 11.75 -6.89 -0.39
CA ARG A 191 10.94 -8.11 -0.54
C ARG A 191 10.90 -8.96 0.72
N GLU A 192 12.02 -9.11 1.43
CA GLU A 192 12.02 -9.76 2.75
C GLU A 192 11.19 -8.98 3.78
N GLY A 193 11.27 -7.65 3.76
CA GLY A 193 10.41 -6.78 4.58
C GLY A 193 8.93 -7.02 4.29
N ARG A 194 8.55 -7.10 3.01
CA ARG A 194 7.17 -7.42 2.58
C ARG A 194 6.73 -8.78 3.10
N TRP A 195 7.57 -9.80 2.96
CA TRP A 195 7.27 -11.14 3.47
C TRP A 195 7.05 -11.14 4.99
N ARG A 196 7.90 -10.47 5.78
CA ARG A 196 7.72 -10.34 7.23
C ARG A 196 6.42 -9.61 7.59
N ALA A 197 6.09 -8.55 6.85
CA ALA A 197 4.85 -7.80 7.05
C ALA A 197 3.62 -8.66 6.73
N GLU A 198 3.67 -9.45 5.67
CA GLU A 198 2.62 -10.40 5.30
C GLU A 198 2.42 -11.47 6.39
N VAL A 199 3.51 -12.12 6.85
CA VAL A 199 3.45 -13.10 7.94
C VAL A 199 2.80 -12.50 9.19
N ARG A 200 3.21 -11.29 9.58
CA ARG A 200 2.61 -10.58 10.71
C ARG A 200 1.11 -10.37 10.51
N SER A 201 0.69 -9.90 9.34
CA SER A 201 -0.72 -9.70 9.00
C SER A 201 -1.54 -11.00 9.12
N HIS A 202 -0.98 -12.14 8.71
CA HIS A 202 -1.61 -13.44 8.89
C HIS A 202 -1.70 -13.86 10.36
N VAL A 203 -0.65 -13.65 11.15
CA VAL A 203 -0.66 -13.96 12.58
C VAL A 203 -1.70 -13.11 13.31
N ASP A 204 -1.73 -11.80 13.05
CA ASP A 204 -2.69 -10.87 13.64
C ASP A 204 -4.13 -11.27 13.30
N HIS A 205 -4.37 -11.70 12.04
CA HIS A 205 -5.67 -12.21 11.61
C HIS A 205 -6.12 -13.43 12.42
N LEU A 206 -5.25 -14.44 12.54
CA LEU A 206 -5.54 -15.68 13.26
C LEU A 206 -5.80 -15.41 14.75
N LEU A 207 -5.03 -14.51 15.37
CA LEU A 207 -5.23 -14.11 16.76
C LEU A 207 -6.57 -13.38 16.96
N LEU A 208 -6.93 -12.48 16.04
CA LEU A 208 -8.23 -11.80 16.07
C LEU A 208 -9.39 -12.78 15.92
N GLU A 209 -9.31 -13.74 15.00
CA GLU A 209 -10.34 -14.79 14.86
C GLU A 209 -10.45 -15.64 16.13
N ALA A 210 -9.33 -16.09 16.68
CA ALA A 210 -9.31 -16.87 17.92
C ALA A 210 -9.93 -16.09 19.09
N SER A 211 -9.59 -14.81 19.23
CA SER A 211 -10.14 -13.95 20.28
C SER A 211 -11.67 -13.81 20.21
N ARG A 212 -12.25 -13.70 19.00
CA ARG A 212 -13.70 -13.62 18.81
C ARG A 212 -14.39 -14.90 19.28
N GLY A 213 -13.80 -16.06 18.99
CA GLY A 213 -14.30 -17.35 19.44
C GLY A 213 -14.39 -17.42 20.96
N VAL A 214 -13.31 -17.06 21.64
CA VAL A 214 -13.24 -17.12 23.12
C VAL A 214 -14.19 -16.10 23.78
N VAL A 215 -14.31 -14.89 23.22
CA VAL A 215 -15.18 -13.84 23.79
C VAL A 215 -16.67 -14.14 23.60
N SER A 216 -17.04 -14.84 22.53
CA SER A 216 -18.46 -15.12 22.20
C SER A 216 -19.21 -15.91 23.28
N GLY A 217 -18.48 -16.65 24.13
CA GLY A 217 -19.04 -17.44 25.24
C GLY A 217 -19.06 -16.73 26.60
N LEU A 218 -18.60 -15.49 26.69
CA LEU A 218 -18.48 -14.79 27.97
C LEU A 218 -19.81 -14.16 28.41
N SER A 219 -20.10 -14.24 29.71
CA SER A 219 -21.23 -13.56 30.36
C SER A 219 -20.78 -12.35 31.17
N ALA A 220 -21.62 -11.31 31.24
CA ALA A 220 -21.40 -10.21 32.15
C ALA A 220 -21.37 -10.72 33.61
N GLY A 221 -20.27 -10.47 34.33
CA GLY A 221 -20.09 -10.90 35.73
C GLY A 221 -18.83 -11.71 36.03
N MET A 222 -18.04 -12.09 35.02
CA MET A 222 -16.81 -12.88 35.20
C MET A 222 -15.60 -12.09 35.76
N GLY A 223 -15.80 -10.85 36.19
CA GLY A 223 -14.76 -9.95 36.70
C GLY A 223 -14.54 -8.72 35.84
N ALA A 224 -13.51 -7.93 36.17
CA ALA A 224 -13.17 -6.75 35.39
C ALA A 224 -12.70 -7.14 33.98
N PRO A 225 -13.19 -6.48 32.90
CA PRO A 225 -12.88 -6.87 31.51
C PRO A 225 -11.37 -7.02 31.21
N ALA A 226 -10.53 -6.15 31.77
CA ALA A 226 -9.08 -6.21 31.56
C ALA A 226 -8.38 -7.39 32.27
N ALA A 227 -8.98 -7.93 33.34
CA ALA A 227 -8.45 -9.12 34.03
C ALA A 227 -8.83 -10.38 33.24
N VAL A 228 -10.11 -10.48 32.84
CA VAL A 228 -10.62 -11.56 31.99
C VAL A 228 -9.85 -11.63 30.66
N ALA A 229 -9.62 -10.48 30.00
CA ALA A 229 -8.86 -10.44 28.76
C ALA A 229 -7.41 -10.96 28.90
N ARG A 230 -6.74 -10.66 30.02
CA ARG A 230 -5.36 -11.14 30.28
C ARG A 230 -5.30 -12.66 30.46
N GLU A 231 -6.24 -13.22 31.20
CA GLU A 231 -6.35 -14.66 31.41
C GLU A 231 -6.59 -15.41 30.08
N LEU A 232 -7.55 -14.91 29.28
CA LEU A 232 -7.86 -15.49 27.97
C LEU A 232 -6.68 -15.36 26.99
N ALA A 233 -6.00 -14.21 26.97
CA ALA A 233 -4.82 -14.01 26.12
C ALA A 233 -3.68 -14.98 26.48
N ALA A 234 -3.46 -15.25 27.77
CA ALA A 234 -2.44 -16.22 28.20
C ALA A 234 -2.75 -17.64 27.67
N GLY A 235 -4.01 -18.06 27.65
CA GLY A 235 -4.42 -19.35 27.08
C GLY A 235 -4.38 -19.41 25.55
N LEU A 236 -4.50 -18.28 24.86
CA LEU A 236 -4.42 -18.21 23.39
C LEU A 236 -2.98 -18.20 22.87
N VAL A 237 -2.06 -17.57 23.60
CA VAL A 237 -0.64 -17.45 23.22
C VAL A 237 0.20 -18.59 23.82
N GLY A 238 -0.21 -19.13 24.96
CA GLY A 238 0.39 -20.30 25.60
C GLY A 238 -0.24 -21.61 25.13
N GLY A 239 0.32 -22.23 24.09
CA GLY A 239 0.19 -23.68 23.86
C GLY A 239 1.04 -24.47 24.86
N PRO A 240 0.76 -25.77 25.11
CA PRO A 240 1.25 -26.51 26.27
C PRO A 240 2.78 -26.51 26.33
N GLU A 241 3.36 -25.83 27.31
CA GLU A 241 4.75 -26.02 27.68
C GLU A 241 4.85 -27.31 28.52
N GLY A 242 5.57 -28.30 28.00
CA GLY A 242 6.28 -29.28 28.82
C GLY A 242 5.85 -30.74 28.68
N ASP A 243 6.28 -31.40 27.61
CA ASP A 243 6.78 -32.78 27.74
C ASP A 243 7.88 -33.03 26.69
N ARG A 244 9.13 -32.75 27.08
CA ARG A 244 10.37 -33.24 26.45
C ARG A 244 11.33 -33.61 27.56
#